data_AF-A0A9J6DKX8-F1
#
_entry.id   AF-A0A9J6DKX8-F1
#
_cell.length_a   1.000
_cell.length_b   1.000
_cell.length_c   1.000
_cell.angle_alpha   90.00
_cell.angle_beta   90.00
_cell.angle_gamma   90.00
#
_symmetry.space_group_name_H-M   'P 1'
#
loop_
_entity.id
_entity.type
_entity.pdbx_description
1 polymer ?
#
loop_
_entity_poly.entity_id
_entity_poly.type
_entity_poly.pdbx_seq_one_letter_code
_entity_poly.pdbx_strand_id
1 'polypeptide(L)'
;MRDYVHRINDEEVRIPRGTPTLTSDAVPTIFPNLPAYLSKQPTPKRNERKSKRDDDVPQQKKVRGEIAEVTDVDEPSNGDKVFAAATVAAVMEIEIPGKHWTLHEFYDAEGVCFTSCSLDSLSGEVTVEKAVFFTANSVGALHSKTFVCGEQVAGASVTTIQYATTTLQEADDMHIC
;
A
#
# COMPACT_ATOMS: atom_id res chain seq x y z
N MET A 1 -30.69 1.94 -18.98
CA MET A 1 -29.41 1.21 -18.93
C MET A 1 -28.33 2.22 -18.57
N ARG A 2 -27.47 1.94 -17.59
CA ARG A 2 -26.39 2.87 -17.21
C ARG A 2 -25.12 2.41 -17.94
N ASP A 3 -24.30 3.35 -18.39
CA ASP A 3 -23.01 3.06 -19.01
C ASP A 3 -21.88 3.50 -18.07
N TYR A 4 -20.71 2.86 -18.18
CA TYR A 4 -19.46 3.46 -17.71
C TYR A 4 -18.96 4.39 -18.82
N VAL A 5 -18.69 5.65 -18.49
CA VAL A 5 -18.17 6.63 -19.43
C VAL A 5 -16.74 6.95 -19.02
N HIS A 6 -15.80 6.68 -19.91
CA HIS A 6 -14.39 7.00 -19.75
C HIS A 6 -13.97 7.99 -20.85
N ARG A 7 -13.13 8.97 -20.51
CA ARG A 7 -12.48 9.82 -21.51
C ARG A 7 -11.02 9.41 -21.62
N ILE A 8 -10.61 8.97 -22.81
CA ILE A 8 -9.23 8.57 -23.13
C ILE A 8 -8.85 9.38 -24.36
N ASN A 9 -7.76 10.16 -24.29
CA ASN A 9 -7.30 11.02 -25.39
C ASN A 9 -8.40 11.93 -25.97
N ASP A 10 -9.21 12.55 -25.10
CA ASP A 10 -10.37 13.39 -25.47
C ASP A 10 -11.50 12.68 -26.25
N GLU A 11 -11.43 11.36 -26.38
CA GLU A 11 -12.48 10.53 -26.96
C GLU A 11 -13.32 9.84 -25.86
N GLU A 12 -14.64 9.83 -26.03
CA GLU A 12 -15.57 9.27 -25.04
C GLU A 12 -15.84 7.79 -25.35
N VAL A 13 -15.33 6.90 -24.50
CA VAL A 13 -15.57 5.46 -24.57
C VAL A 13 -16.71 5.08 -23.61
N ARG A 14 -17.77 4.49 -24.15
CA ARG A 14 -18.94 4.02 -23.40
C ARG A 14 -18.95 2.50 -23.30
N ILE A 15 -18.94 1.97 -22.08
CA ILE A 15 -19.02 0.53 -21.81
C ILE A 15 -20.38 0.24 -21.16
N PRO A 16 -21.23 -0.62 -21.76
CA PRO A 16 -22.54 -0.93 -21.19
C PRO A 16 -22.38 -1.64 -19.86
N ARG A 17 -23.09 -1.18 -18.81
CA ARG A 17 -23.08 -1.89 -17.54
C ARG A 17 -23.96 -3.13 -17.63
N GLY A 18 -23.34 -4.31 -17.55
CA GLY A 18 -24.08 -5.54 -17.26
C GLY A 18 -24.64 -5.50 -15.84
N THR A 19 -25.88 -5.95 -15.65
CA THR A 19 -26.36 -6.35 -14.34
C THR A 19 -25.89 -7.78 -14.09
N PRO A 20 -25.08 -8.04 -13.05
CA PRO A 20 -24.78 -9.42 -12.69
C PRO A 20 -26.10 -10.11 -12.30
N THR A 21 -26.52 -11.06 -13.14
CA THR A 21 -27.74 -11.85 -12.94
C THR A 21 -27.34 -13.30 -12.77
N LEU A 22 -27.95 -13.96 -11.79
CA LEU A 22 -27.81 -15.40 -11.63
C LEU A 22 -28.42 -16.12 -12.84
N THR A 23 -27.91 -17.32 -13.15
CA THR A 23 -28.49 -18.19 -14.18
C THR A 23 -29.90 -18.64 -13.77
N SER A 24 -30.75 -19.00 -14.73
CA SER A 24 -32.16 -19.38 -14.46
C SER A 24 -32.32 -20.62 -13.58
N ASP A 25 -31.29 -21.45 -13.52
CA ASP A 25 -31.16 -22.65 -12.70
C ASP A 25 -30.47 -22.39 -11.34
N ALA A 26 -30.11 -21.14 -11.05
CA ALA A 26 -29.51 -20.78 -9.78
C ALA A 26 -30.53 -20.90 -8.64
N VAL A 27 -30.40 -21.97 -7.86
CA VAL A 27 -31.17 -22.15 -6.63
C VAL A 27 -30.49 -21.33 -5.52
N PRO A 28 -31.22 -20.44 -4.80
CA PRO A 28 -30.67 -19.76 -3.63
C PRO A 28 -30.20 -20.82 -2.64
N THR A 29 -28.89 -20.97 -2.51
CA THR A 29 -28.31 -21.90 -1.54
C THR A 29 -28.51 -21.28 -0.17
N ILE A 30 -29.65 -21.57 0.46
CA ILE A 30 -29.78 -21.43 1.90
C ILE A 30 -28.77 -22.44 2.44
N PHE A 31 -27.62 -21.95 2.89
CA PHE A 31 -26.58 -22.80 3.46
C PHE A 31 -27.25 -23.70 4.52
N PRO A 32 -27.28 -25.03 4.34
CA PRO A 32 -28.00 -25.93 5.23
C PRO A 32 -27.45 -25.87 6.68
N ASN A 33 -26.22 -25.37 6.84
CA ASN A 33 -25.59 -25.03 8.11
C ASN A 33 -25.17 -23.56 8.13
N LEU A 34 -26.13 -22.64 7.96
CA LEU A 34 -25.86 -21.21 8.04
C LEU A 34 -25.34 -20.88 9.46
N PRO A 35 -24.10 -20.38 9.60
CA PRO A 35 -23.57 -19.99 10.90
C PRO A 35 -24.49 -18.96 11.57
N ALA A 36 -24.67 -19.05 12.89
CA ALA A 36 -25.57 -18.19 13.65
C ALA A 36 -25.28 -16.67 13.52
N TYR A 37 -24.08 -16.30 13.07
CA TYR A 37 -23.74 -14.90 12.81
C TYR A 37 -24.29 -14.35 11.48
N LEU A 38 -24.62 -15.23 10.52
CA LEU A 38 -25.19 -14.87 9.21
C LEU A 38 -26.73 -14.92 9.19
N SER A 39 -27.39 -15.50 10.19
CA SER A 39 -28.86 -15.54 10.30
C SER A 39 -29.47 -14.25 10.88
N LYS A 40 -28.66 -13.24 11.20
CA LYS A 40 -29.13 -11.97 11.76
C LYS A 40 -29.88 -11.20 10.68
N GLN A 41 -31.10 -10.77 11.00
CA GLN A 41 -31.86 -9.89 10.11
C GLN A 41 -31.07 -8.61 9.85
N PRO A 42 -31.02 -8.13 8.59
CA PRO A 42 -30.36 -6.87 8.26
C PRO A 42 -30.94 -5.74 9.11
N THR A 43 -30.05 -4.90 9.65
CA THR A 43 -30.49 -3.68 10.35
C THR A 43 -31.30 -2.79 9.40
N PRO A 44 -32.37 -2.14 9.89
CA PRO A 44 -33.22 -1.29 9.07
C PRO A 44 -32.40 -0.21 8.37
N LYS A 45 -32.78 0.07 7.11
CA LYS A 45 -32.09 1.01 6.23
C LYS A 45 -32.02 2.40 6.88
N ARG A 46 -30.79 2.91 7.07
CA ARG A 46 -30.54 4.23 7.64
C ARG A 46 -31.14 5.31 6.73
N ASN A 47 -31.87 6.26 7.32
CA ASN A 47 -32.46 7.39 6.58
C ASN A 47 -31.39 8.18 5.82
N GLU A 48 -31.72 8.57 4.58
CA GLU A 48 -30.85 9.38 3.74
C GLU A 48 -30.61 10.76 4.37
N ARG A 49 -29.34 11.12 4.54
CA ARG A 49 -28.95 12.45 5.00
C ARG A 49 -29.20 13.45 3.88
N LYS A 50 -30.05 14.44 4.14
CA LYS A 50 -30.22 15.60 3.25
C LYS A 50 -28.89 16.36 3.18
N SER A 51 -28.20 16.24 2.05
CA SER A 51 -27.05 17.08 1.72
C SER A 51 -27.55 18.50 1.44
N LYS A 52 -27.02 19.49 2.16
CA LYS A 52 -27.07 20.89 1.75
C LYS A 52 -25.82 21.15 0.91
N ARG A 53 -26.03 21.33 -0.40
CA ARG A 53 -25.17 22.13 -1.29
C ARG A 53 -25.64 23.58 -1.19
N ASP A 54 -24.86 24.64 -1.37
CA ASP A 54 -23.44 24.92 -1.51
C ASP A 54 -23.25 26.22 -0.69
N ASP A 55 -22.04 26.57 -0.27
CA ASP A 55 -21.58 27.95 -0.45
C ASP A 55 -20.07 28.06 -0.22
N ASP A 56 -19.48 28.55 -1.29
CA ASP A 56 -18.15 29.07 -1.53
C ASP A 56 -17.56 29.85 -0.35
N VAL A 57 -16.42 29.40 0.20
CA VAL A 57 -15.57 30.25 1.05
C VAL A 57 -14.09 29.99 0.71
N PRO A 58 -13.39 30.99 0.12
CA PRO A 58 -11.97 30.89 -0.16
C PRO A 58 -11.15 31.21 1.11
N GLN A 59 -10.35 30.26 1.58
CA GLN A 59 -9.35 30.54 2.62
C GLN A 59 -8.00 30.89 1.98
N GLN A 60 -7.66 32.17 2.04
CA GLN A 60 -6.31 32.68 1.82
C GLN A 60 -5.43 32.49 3.07
N LYS A 61 -4.11 32.30 2.83
CA LYS A 61 -2.91 32.78 3.57
C LYS A 61 -1.85 31.66 3.65
N LYS A 62 -0.53 31.88 3.64
CA LYS A 62 0.41 32.98 3.28
C LYS A 62 1.82 32.44 3.68
N VAL A 63 2.88 32.83 2.97
CA VAL A 63 4.31 32.93 3.43
C VAL A 63 5.07 31.60 3.57
N ARG A 64 6.04 31.30 2.68
CA ARG A 64 7.49 31.66 2.65
C ARG A 64 8.30 31.06 3.83
N GLY A 65 9.18 30.12 3.49
CA GLY A 65 10.30 29.66 4.31
C GLY A 65 11.38 29.09 3.39
N GLU A 66 12.51 29.76 3.37
CA GLU A 66 13.66 29.67 2.47
C GLU A 66 14.82 29.15 3.32
N ILE A 67 15.37 27.96 3.05
CA ILE A 67 16.67 27.55 3.61
C ILE A 67 17.46 26.66 2.61
N ALA A 68 18.51 27.29 2.10
CA ALA A 68 19.88 26.83 1.80
C ALA A 68 20.14 25.52 1.03
N GLU A 69 20.64 25.75 -0.18
CA GLU A 69 21.55 24.94 -0.98
C GLU A 69 22.90 24.76 -0.24
N VAL A 70 23.41 23.53 -0.19
CA VAL A 70 24.84 23.26 0.09
C VAL A 70 25.31 22.19 -0.88
N THR A 71 26.25 22.58 -1.74
CA THR A 71 27.00 21.76 -2.68
C THR A 71 28.26 21.18 -2.04
N ASP A 72 28.86 20.25 -2.79
CA ASP A 72 30.22 19.67 -2.69
C ASP A 72 30.34 18.36 -1.89
N VAL A 73 30.33 17.20 -2.59
CA VAL A 73 31.44 16.56 -3.36
C VAL A 73 32.45 15.91 -2.43
N ASP A 74 32.45 14.57 -2.37
CA ASP A 74 33.64 13.80 -2.74
C ASP A 74 33.32 12.31 -2.94
N GLU A 75 33.70 11.84 -4.13
CA GLU A 75 33.79 10.44 -4.55
C GLU A 75 35.11 9.86 -3.98
N PRO A 76 35.18 8.55 -3.66
CA PRO A 76 36.06 7.76 -4.51
C PRO A 76 35.59 6.32 -4.76
N SER A 77 35.69 5.94 -6.04
CA SER A 77 36.55 4.84 -6.54
C SER A 77 36.27 3.39 -6.09
N ASN A 78 35.58 2.71 -7.01
CA ASN A 78 36.10 1.58 -7.78
C ASN A 78 36.11 0.18 -7.13
N GLY A 79 35.12 -0.58 -7.58
CA GLY A 79 35.07 -2.04 -7.61
C GLY A 79 33.78 -2.41 -8.32
N ASP A 80 33.75 -2.28 -9.66
CA ASP A 80 32.57 -2.50 -10.51
C ASP A 80 32.03 -3.93 -10.40
N LYS A 81 31.29 -4.18 -9.32
CA LYS A 81 30.15 -5.07 -9.34
C LYS A 81 29.02 -4.24 -9.90
N VAL A 82 28.64 -4.51 -11.15
CA VAL A 82 27.43 -3.92 -11.75
C VAL A 82 26.24 -4.47 -10.95
N PHE A 83 25.81 -3.72 -9.93
CA PHE A 83 24.62 -4.07 -9.18
C PHE A 83 23.40 -3.68 -10.01
N ALA A 84 22.43 -4.59 -10.10
CA ALA A 84 21.17 -4.32 -10.75
C ALA A 84 20.46 -3.13 -10.05
N ALA A 85 19.96 -2.19 -10.87
CA ALA A 85 19.22 -1.04 -10.39
C ALA A 85 17.95 -1.49 -9.67
N ALA A 86 17.62 -0.82 -8.56
CA ALA A 86 16.38 -1.11 -7.84
C ALA A 86 15.16 -0.55 -8.59
N THR A 87 14.22 -1.43 -8.91
CA THR A 87 12.87 -1.07 -9.34
C THR A 87 11.87 -1.78 -8.42
N VAL A 88 10.62 -1.31 -8.38
CA VAL A 88 9.58 -1.97 -7.56
C VAL A 88 9.43 -3.44 -7.95
N ALA A 89 9.39 -3.74 -9.26
CA ALA A 89 9.31 -5.10 -9.77
C ALA A 89 10.49 -5.98 -9.31
N ALA A 90 11.71 -5.43 -9.35
CA ALA A 90 12.88 -6.17 -8.91
C ALA A 90 12.92 -6.39 -7.38
N VAL A 91 12.36 -5.45 -6.61
CA VAL A 91 12.24 -5.60 -5.15
C VAL A 91 11.22 -6.68 -4.77
N MET A 92 10.16 -6.87 -5.56
CA MET A 92 9.18 -7.95 -5.35
C MET A 92 9.78 -9.35 -5.45
N GLU A 93 10.89 -9.49 -6.17
CA GLU A 93 11.57 -10.77 -6.40
C GLU A 93 12.67 -11.05 -5.36
N ILE A 94 12.89 -10.16 -4.40
CA ILE A 94 13.91 -10.34 -3.36
C ILE A 94 13.55 -11.50 -2.44
N GLU A 95 14.56 -12.30 -2.08
CA GLU A 95 14.42 -13.35 -1.08
C GLU A 95 14.05 -12.78 0.29
N ILE A 96 12.99 -13.33 0.86
CA ILE A 96 12.47 -12.92 2.16
C ILE A 96 13.39 -13.50 3.27
N PRO A 97 13.84 -12.70 4.26
CA PRO A 97 14.87 -13.12 5.22
C PRO A 97 14.41 -14.23 6.18
N GLY A 98 13.09 -14.36 6.40
CA GLY A 98 12.55 -15.38 7.31
C GLY A 98 11.12 -15.81 6.97
N LYS A 99 10.72 -16.96 7.52
CA LYS A 99 9.40 -17.57 7.30
C LYS A 99 8.20 -16.75 7.83
N HIS A 100 8.46 -15.72 8.63
CA HIS A 100 7.46 -14.89 9.29
C HIS A 100 7.25 -13.54 8.60
N TRP A 101 7.83 -13.37 7.42
CA TRP A 101 7.68 -12.18 6.62
C TRP A 101 6.72 -12.44 5.45
N THR A 102 5.92 -11.44 5.13
CA THR A 102 4.98 -11.46 4.02
C THR A 102 5.13 -10.22 3.15
N LEU A 103 5.07 -10.41 1.83
CA LEU A 103 5.06 -9.34 0.83
C LEU A 103 3.62 -8.87 0.59
N HIS A 104 3.42 -7.56 0.56
CA HIS A 104 2.17 -6.90 0.23
C HIS A 104 2.37 -5.90 -0.90
N GLU A 105 1.43 -5.92 -1.85
CA GLU A 105 1.30 -4.93 -2.91
C GLU A 105 0.20 -3.93 -2.56
N PHE A 106 0.36 -2.70 -3.04
CA PHE A 106 -0.63 -1.64 -2.83
C PHE A 106 -1.38 -1.33 -4.13
N TYR A 107 -2.71 -1.16 -4.03
CA TYR A 107 -3.54 -0.78 -5.17
C TYR A 107 -3.45 0.72 -5.50
N ASP A 108 -3.14 1.52 -4.49
CA ASP A 108 -3.20 2.99 -4.52
C ASP A 108 -1.82 3.66 -4.48
N ALA A 109 -0.74 2.88 -4.40
CA ALA A 109 0.62 3.39 -4.37
C ALA A 109 1.56 2.50 -5.19
N GLU A 110 2.53 3.13 -5.88
CA GLU A 110 3.59 2.42 -6.57
C GLU A 110 4.67 2.00 -5.56
N GLY A 111 4.60 0.76 -5.12
CA GLY A 111 5.51 0.22 -4.13
C GLY A 111 5.04 -1.09 -3.53
N VAL A 112 5.85 -1.60 -2.61
CA VAL A 112 5.58 -2.84 -1.88
C VAL A 112 5.96 -2.71 -0.42
N CYS A 113 5.39 -3.59 0.41
CA CYS A 113 5.69 -3.65 1.82
C CYS A 113 5.96 -5.09 2.25
N PHE A 114 7.04 -5.27 2.98
CA PHE A 114 7.32 -6.51 3.68
C PHE A 114 6.91 -6.31 5.13
N THR A 115 6.16 -7.24 5.70
CA THR A 115 5.71 -7.16 7.09
C THR A 115 6.06 -8.43 7.83
N SER A 116 6.39 -8.30 9.10
CA SER A 116 6.41 -9.40 10.05
C SER A 116 5.41 -9.12 11.16
N CYS A 117 4.55 -10.09 11.45
CA CYS A 117 3.43 -9.93 12.37
C CYS A 117 3.50 -10.99 13.47
N SER A 118 3.02 -10.62 14.66
CA SER A 118 2.76 -11.57 15.73
C SER A 118 1.29 -11.61 16.09
N LEU A 119 0.86 -12.78 16.57
CA LEU A 119 -0.49 -13.03 17.08
C LEU A 119 -0.39 -13.19 18.59
N ASP A 120 -1.03 -12.32 19.34
CA ASP A 120 -1.26 -12.57 20.75
C ASP A 120 -2.33 -13.67 20.87
N SER A 121 -1.89 -14.87 21.29
CA SER A 121 -2.78 -16.02 21.46
C SER A 121 -3.85 -15.86 22.53
N LEU A 122 -3.69 -14.94 23.47
CA LEU A 122 -4.66 -14.71 24.55
C LEU A 122 -5.77 -13.76 24.10
N SER A 123 -5.41 -12.63 23.47
CA SER A 123 -6.38 -11.65 22.98
C SER A 123 -6.91 -11.96 21.58
N GLY A 124 -6.15 -12.73 20.78
CA GLY A 124 -6.40 -12.95 19.36
C GLY A 124 -6.00 -11.75 18.49
N GLU A 125 -5.30 -10.76 19.04
CA GLU A 125 -4.88 -9.56 18.31
C GLU A 125 -3.64 -9.85 17.45
N VAL A 126 -3.68 -9.39 16.20
CA VAL A 126 -2.53 -9.43 15.29
C VAL A 126 -1.87 -8.05 15.29
N THR A 127 -0.58 -8.02 15.59
CA THR A 127 0.21 -6.78 15.55
C THR A 127 1.29 -6.89 14.49
N VAL A 128 1.58 -5.77 13.82
CA VAL A 128 2.71 -5.66 12.91
C VAL A 128 3.93 -5.30 13.75
N GLU A 129 4.80 -6.27 13.93
CA GLU A 129 6.04 -6.12 14.68
C GLU A 129 7.06 -5.32 13.89
N LYS A 130 7.17 -5.59 12.59
CA LYS A 130 8.10 -4.93 11.68
C LYS A 130 7.46 -4.71 10.32
N ALA A 131 7.80 -3.59 9.68
CA ALA A 131 7.41 -3.34 8.30
C ALA A 131 8.51 -2.59 7.54
N VAL A 132 8.80 -3.01 6.32
CA VAL A 132 9.71 -2.31 5.41
C VAL A 132 8.95 -1.97 4.14
N PHE A 133 8.79 -0.68 3.89
CA PHE A 133 8.13 -0.15 2.70
C PHE A 133 9.17 0.25 1.67
N PHE A 134 8.98 -0.17 0.42
CA PHE A 134 9.73 0.30 -0.73
C PHE A 134 8.75 1.01 -1.67
N THR A 135 8.85 2.32 -1.79
CA THR A 135 7.90 3.15 -2.55
C THR A 135 8.63 4.00 -3.58
N ALA A 136 8.11 4.04 -4.80
CA ALA A 136 8.60 4.92 -5.84
C ALA A 136 7.97 6.30 -5.69
N ASN A 137 8.77 7.35 -5.85
CA ASN A 137 8.24 8.72 -5.96
C ASN A 137 7.76 9.00 -7.41
N SER A 138 7.20 10.20 -7.64
CA SER A 138 6.72 10.61 -8.97
C SER A 138 7.79 10.66 -10.07
N VAL A 139 9.07 10.59 -9.71
CA VAL A 139 10.22 10.58 -10.62
C VAL A 139 10.76 9.15 -10.81
N GLY A 140 10.14 8.15 -10.17
CA GLY A 140 10.57 6.74 -10.21
C GLY A 140 11.71 6.39 -9.25
N ALA A 141 12.18 7.33 -8.42
CA ALA A 141 13.21 7.05 -7.44
C ALA A 141 12.64 6.30 -6.24
N LEU A 142 13.22 5.14 -5.94
CA LEU A 142 12.76 4.26 -4.89
C LEU A 142 13.26 4.72 -3.51
N HIS A 143 12.38 4.67 -2.51
CA HIS A 143 12.67 5.00 -1.12
C HIS A 143 12.23 3.87 -0.20
N SER A 144 13.07 3.56 0.77
CA SER A 144 12.78 2.64 1.86
C SER A 144 12.30 3.39 3.11
N LYS A 145 11.40 2.78 3.86
CA LYS A 145 11.07 3.15 5.23
C LYS A 145 10.89 1.90 6.07
N THR A 146 11.60 1.83 7.19
CA THR A 146 11.52 0.71 8.13
C THR A 146 10.80 1.14 9.40
N PHE A 147 9.84 0.32 9.82
CA PHE A 147 9.04 0.51 11.02
C PHE A 147 9.20 -0.70 11.94
N VAL A 148 9.28 -0.43 13.24
CA VAL A 148 9.27 -1.45 14.30
C VAL A 148 8.23 -1.03 15.33
N CYS A 149 7.31 -1.92 15.67
CA CYS A 149 6.19 -1.65 16.59
C CYS A 149 5.40 -0.38 16.26
N GLY A 150 5.26 -0.06 14.97
CA GLY A 150 4.54 1.12 14.47
C GLY A 150 5.34 2.42 14.44
N GLU A 151 6.58 2.45 14.93
CA GLU A 151 7.46 3.62 14.87
C GLU A 151 8.44 3.53 13.70
N GLN A 152 8.64 4.62 12.96
CA GLN A 152 9.63 4.66 11.88
C GLN A 152 11.05 4.78 12.47
N VAL A 153 11.88 3.77 12.26
CA VAL A 153 13.25 3.71 12.79
C VAL A 153 14.33 4.04 11.76
N ALA A 154 14.04 3.85 10.46
CA ALA A 154 14.98 4.14 9.39
C ALA A 154 14.26 4.54 8.09
N GLY A 155 14.99 5.20 7.19
CA GLY A 155 14.53 5.44 5.82
C GLY A 155 15.65 6.03 4.95
N ALA A 156 15.71 5.60 3.69
CA ALA A 156 16.77 5.99 2.76
C ALA A 156 16.34 5.80 1.30
N SER A 157 16.99 6.53 0.40
CA SER A 157 16.84 6.29 -1.05
C SER A 157 17.53 4.98 -1.44
N VAL A 158 16.87 4.19 -2.28
CA VAL A 158 17.29 2.86 -2.69
C VAL A 158 17.67 2.89 -4.16
N THR A 159 18.95 2.70 -4.46
CA THR A 159 19.47 2.74 -5.83
C THR A 159 19.75 1.35 -6.40
N THR A 160 20.03 0.37 -5.55
CA THR A 160 20.39 -0.99 -5.95
C THR A 160 19.54 -2.03 -5.24
N ILE A 161 19.31 -3.17 -5.90
CA ILE A 161 18.59 -4.30 -5.29
C ILE A 161 19.32 -4.80 -4.05
N GLN A 162 20.65 -4.86 -4.09
CA GLN A 162 21.47 -5.28 -2.96
C GLN A 162 21.20 -4.43 -1.72
N TYR A 163 21.05 -3.11 -1.89
CA TYR A 163 20.69 -2.22 -0.78
C TYR A 163 19.32 -2.58 -0.20
N ALA A 164 18.31 -2.81 -1.06
CA ALA A 164 16.98 -3.24 -0.61
C ALA A 164 17.01 -4.56 0.17
N THR A 165 17.76 -5.56 -0.32
CA THR A 165 17.95 -6.84 0.37
C THR A 165 18.62 -6.65 1.72
N THR A 166 19.67 -5.82 1.79
CA THR A 166 20.36 -5.51 3.05
C THR A 166 19.43 -4.80 4.02
N THR A 167 18.64 -3.81 3.58
CA THR A 167 17.67 -3.12 4.44
C THR A 167 16.63 -4.08 5.02
N LEU A 168 16.16 -5.05 4.22
CA LEU A 168 15.20 -6.05 4.68
C LEU A 168 15.83 -7.01 5.69
N GLN A 169 17.07 -7.45 5.47
CA GLN A 169 17.81 -8.28 6.42
C GLN A 169 18.10 -7.55 7.73
N GLU A 170 18.52 -6.29 7.67
CA GLU A 170 18.77 -5.46 8.85
C GLU A 170 17.51 -5.31 9.70
N ALA A 171 16.34 -5.13 9.05
CA ALA A 171 15.06 -5.11 9.76
C ALA A 171 14.76 -6.45 10.45
N ASP A 172 15.03 -7.58 9.79
CA ASP A 172 14.87 -8.91 10.40
C ASP A 172 15.75 -9.09 11.64
N ASP A 173 16.98 -8.58 11.63
CA ASP A 173 17.92 -8.69 12.74
C ASP A 173 17.57 -7.76 13.94
N MET A 174 16.65 -6.79 13.77
CA MET A 174 16.23 -5.91 14.85
C MET A 174 15.52 -6.70 15.96
N HIS A 175 15.99 -6.57 17.20
CA HIS A 175 15.34 -7.21 18.34
C HIS A 175 14.20 -6.33 18.85
N ILE A 176 13.05 -6.95 19.09
CA ILE A 176 11.88 -6.33 19.71
C ILE A 176 11.91 -6.70 21.19
N CYS A 177 11.95 -5.69 22.06
CA CYS A 177 12.08 -5.85 23.51
C CYS A 177 10.73 -5.76 24.21
#